data_AF-A0A918JXW6-F1
#
_entry.id   AF-A0A918JXW6-F1
#
_cell.length_a   1.000
_cell.length_b   1.000
_cell.length_c   1.000
_cell.angle_alpha   90.00
_cell.angle_beta   90.00
_cell.angle_gamma   90.00
#
_symmetry.space_group_name_H-M   'P 1'
#
loop_
_entity.id
_entity.type
_entity.pdbx_description
1 polymer ?
#
loop_
_entity_poly.entity_id
_entity_poly.type
_entity_poly.pdbx_seq_one_letter_code
_entity_poly.pdbx_strand_id
1 'polypeptide(L)' 'MKPEKRNKVEMWLKKNEDILNCSGLDRKLNFPRGTMQKFYKYQRKLNDHRINKINRLIKRVFIEYDQINSK' A
#
# COMPACT_ATOMS: atom_id res chain seq x y z
N MET A 1 -12.45 -1.87 -10.06
CA MET A 1 -11.01 -1.84 -10.39
C MET A 1 -10.64 -3.13 -11.13
N LYS A 2 -9.67 -3.13 -12.07
CA LYS A 2 -9.24 -4.38 -12.74
C LYS A 2 -8.70 -5.39 -11.70
N PRO A 3 -9.13 -6.67 -11.69
CA PRO A 3 -8.72 -7.67 -10.71
C PRO A 3 -7.19 -7.81 -10.57
N GLU A 4 -6.49 -7.75 -11.70
CA GLU A 4 -5.02 -7.83 -11.76
C GLU A 4 -4.33 -6.76 -10.91
N LYS A 5 -4.83 -5.51 -10.95
CA LYS A 5 -4.27 -4.41 -10.17
C LYS A 5 -4.43 -4.63 -8.67
N ARG A 6 -5.59 -5.13 -8.25
CA ARG A 6 -5.86 -5.48 -6.84
C ARG A 6 -4.86 -6.51 -6.36
N ASN A 7 -4.74 -7.61 -7.11
CA ASN A 7 -3.89 -8.74 -6.74
C ASN A 7 -2.43 -8.31 -6.59
N LYS A 8 -1.92 -7.50 -7.53
CA LYS A 8 -0.55 -6.95 -7.46
C LYS A 8 -0.31 -6.13 -6.20
N VAL A 9 -1.24 -5.24 -5.86
CA VAL A 9 -1.12 -4.37 -4.67
C VAL A 9 -1.21 -5.18 -3.38
N GLU A 10 -2.20 -6.07 -3.26
CA GLU A 10 -2.38 -6.89 -2.07
C GLU A 10 -1.21 -7.85 -1.86
N MET A 11 -0.69 -8.45 -2.93
CA MET A 11 0.51 -9.30 -2.88
C MET A 11 1.75 -8.51 -2.45
N TRP A 12 1.96 -7.31 -3.00
CA TRP A 12 3.06 -6.44 -2.58
C TRP A 12 2.96 -6.06 -1.10
N LEU A 13 1.77 -5.70 -0.62
CA LEU A 13 1.54 -5.38 0.80
C LEU A 13 1.90 -6.56 1.70
N LYS A 14 1.37 -7.75 1.40
CA LYS A 14 1.64 -8.97 2.19
C LYS A 14 3.12 -9.35 2.18
N LYS A 15 3.76 -9.30 1.01
CA LYS A 15 5.19 -9.63 0.88
C LYS A 15 6.09 -8.69 1.68
N ASN A 16 5.66 -7.46 1.92
CA ASN A 16 6.44 -6.43 2.60
C ASN A 16 5.86 -6.09 3.98
N GLU A 17 5.00 -6.93 4.56
CA GLU A 17 4.33 -6.62 5.84
C GLU A 17 5.33 -6.28 6.95
N ASP A 18 6.41 -7.05 7.07
CA ASP A 18 7.42 -6.91 8.13
C ASP A 18 8.18 -5.58 8.09
N ILE A 19 8.26 -4.93 6.91
CA ILE A 19 8.97 -3.65 6.74
C ILE A 19 8.02 -2.46 6.68
N LEU A 20 6.70 -2.70 6.66
CA LEU A 20 5.70 -1.65 6.50
C LEU A 20 5.11 -1.22 7.85
N ASN A 21 5.32 0.04 8.21
CA ASN A 21 4.64 0.64 9.36
C ASN A 21 3.15 0.89 9.06
N CYS A 22 2.27 0.04 9.60
CA CYS A 22 0.82 0.15 9.44
C CYS A 22 0.26 1.54 9.78
N SER A 23 0.69 2.12 10.90
CA SER A 23 0.23 3.44 11.35
C SER A 23 0.75 4.56 10.45
N GLY A 24 1.97 4.40 9.93
CA GLY A 24 2.56 5.31 8.94
C GLY A 24 1.79 5.31 7.63
N LEU A 25 1.42 4.12 7.13
CA LEU A 25 0.60 3.97 5.92
C LEU A 25 -0.79 4.60 6.09
N ASP A 26 -1.48 4.31 7.21
CA ASP A 26 -2.78 4.89 7.49
C ASP A 26 -2.71 6.43 7.46
N ARG A 27 -1.70 7.02 8.11
CA ARG A 27 -1.48 8.47 8.12
C ARG A 27 -1.16 9.01 6.72
N LYS A 28 -0.21 8.40 6.00
CA LYS A 28 0.25 8.87 4.69
C LYS A 28 -0.86 8.83 3.63
N LEU A 29 -1.76 7.86 3.73
CA LEU A 29 -2.85 7.64 2.78
C LEU A 29 -4.18 8.27 3.21
N ASN A 30 -4.21 8.88 4.40
CA ASN A 30 -5.40 9.40 5.06
C ASN A 30 -6.49 8.32 5.18
N PHE A 31 -6.14 7.19 5.78
CA PHE A 31 -7.07 6.12 6.15
C PHE A 31 -7.44 6.22 7.63
N PRO A 32 -8.61 5.71 8.03
CA PRO A 32 -8.93 5.53 9.44
C PRO A 32 -7.86 4.69 10.14
N ARG A 33 -7.49 5.10 11.35
CA ARG A 33 -6.50 4.40 12.17
C ARG A 33 -6.84 2.91 12.31
N GLY A 34 -5.84 2.05 12.11
CA GLY A 34 -5.97 0.60 12.16
C GLY A 34 -6.53 -0.02 10.88
N THR A 35 -6.63 0.73 9.78
CA THR A 35 -7.10 0.16 8.51
C THR A 35 -6.10 -0.88 7.99
N MET A 36 -4.81 -0.53 7.93
CA MET A 36 -3.79 -1.48 7.50
C MET A 36 -3.62 -2.65 8.47
N GLN A 37 -3.69 -2.40 9.79
CA GLN A 37 -3.66 -3.49 10.78
C GLN A 37 -4.81 -4.49 10.56
N LYS A 38 -6.02 -4.00 10.28
CA LYS A 38 -7.17 -4.88 10.00
C LYS A 38 -7.02 -5.64 8.69
N PHE A 39 -6.38 -5.04 7.68
CA PHE A 39 -6.05 -5.71 6.43
C PHE A 39 -5.10 -6.89 6.67
N TYR A 40 -4.02 -6.69 7.41
CA TYR A 40 -3.04 -7.75 7.68
C TYR A 40 -3.57 -8.81 8.67
N LYS A 41 -3.97 -8.40 9.88
CA LYS A 41 -4.33 -9.32 10.96
C LYS A 41 -5.66 -10.06 10.74
N TYR A 42 -6.65 -9.37 10.19
CA TYR A 42 -8.01 -9.91 10.05
C TYR A 42 -8.39 -10.18 8.60
N GLN A 43 -7.43 -10.09 7.67
CA GLN A 43 -7.65 -10.25 6.23
C GLN A 43 -8.80 -9.36 5.69
N ARG A 44 -9.03 -8.20 6.33
CA ARG A 44 -10.14 -7.33 5.97
C ARG A 44 -9.87 -6.70 4.60
N LYS A 45 -10.78 -6.95 3.65
CA LYS A 45 -10.66 -6.41 2.29
C LYS A 45 -10.61 -4.88 2.30
N LEU A 46 -9.66 -4.34 1.55
CA LEU A 46 -9.59 -2.91 1.24
C LEU A 46 -10.56 -2.60 0.09
N ASN A 47 -11.27 -1.48 0.17
CA ASN A 47 -12.10 -1.02 -0.95
C ASN A 47 -11.23 -0.54 -2.12
N ASP A 48 -11.84 -0.42 -3.30
CA ASP A 48 -11.14 -0.03 -4.53
C ASP A 48 -10.43 1.33 -4.41
N HIS A 49 -11.03 2.28 -3.70
CA HIS A 49 -10.43 3.60 -3.45
C HIS A 49 -9.10 3.48 -2.69
N ARG A 50 -9.07 2.68 -1.63
CA ARG A 50 -7.87 2.43 -0.82
C ARG A 50 -6.79 1.73 -1.64
N ILE A 51 -7.14 0.71 -2.43
CA ILE A 51 -6.17 0.04 -3.30
C ILE A 51 -5.59 1.04 -4.33
N ASN A 52 -6.42 1.89 -4.93
CA ASN A 52 -5.96 2.89 -5.87
C ASN A 52 -4.96 3.87 -5.24
N LYS A 53 -5.23 4.33 -4.01
CA LYS A 53 -4.33 5.19 -3.25
C LYS A 53 -3.00 4.50 -2.94
N ILE A 54 -3.03 3.26 -2.48
CA ILE A 54 -1.82 2.46 -2.20
C ILE A 54 -0.99 2.27 -3.47
N ASN A 55 -1.63 1.89 -4.59
CA ASN A 55 -0.95 1.72 -5.86
C ASN A 55 -0.21 2.99 -6.32
N ARG A 56 -0.83 4.17 -6.13
CA ARG A 56 -0.19 5.45 -6.46
C ARG A 56 1.02 5.73 -5.55
N LEU A 57 0.89 5.46 -4.26
CA LEU A 57 1.99 5.59 -3.31
C LEU A 57 3.17 4.70 -3.69
N ILE A 58 2.93 3.42 -3.97
CA ILE A 58 3.97 2.45 -4.36
C ILE A 58 4.72 2.95 -5.58
N LYS A 59 4.01 3.32 -6.65
CA LYS A 59 4.64 3.85 -7.87
C LYS A 59 5.50 5.06 -7.61
N ARG A 60 4.99 6.01 -6.81
CA ARG A 60 5.73 7.23 -6.47
C ARG A 60 7.02 6.91 -5.73
N VAL A 61 6.98 6.02 -4.73
CA VAL A 61 8.19 5.63 -3.97
C VAL A 61 9.27 5.05 -4.87
N PHE A 62 8.89 4.17 -5.81
CA PHE A 62 9.85 3.60 -6.75
C PHE A 62 10.43 4.63 -7.72
N ILE A 63 9.60 5.53 -8.26
CA ILE A 63 10.07 6.62 -9.14
C ILE A 63 11.02 7.56 -8.39
N GLU A 64 10.66 7.98 -7.17
CA GLU A 64 11.50 8.84 -6.33
C GLU A 64 12.84 8.17 -6.02
N TYR A 65 12.85 6.88 -5.69
CA TYR A 65 14.07 6.12 -5.45
C TYR A 65 14.96 6.04 -6.70
N ASP A 66 14.39 5.71 -7.86
CA ASP A 66 15.12 5.60 -9.12
C ASP A 66 15.77 6.94 -9.53
N GLN A 67 15.04 8.04 -9.35
CA GLN A 67 15.54 9.40 -9.60
C GLN A 67 16.71 9.81 -8.69
N ILE A 68 16.77 9.30 -7.46
CA ILE A 68 17.89 9.55 -6.54
C ILE A 68 19.14 8.81 -7.02
N ASN A 69 19.00 7.60 -7.55
CA ASN A 69 20.13 6.75 -7.98
C ASN A 69 20.63 7.04 -9.40
N SER A 70 19.89 7.83 -10.18
CA SER A 70 20.25 8.22 -11.54
C SER A 70 21.04 9.55 -11.59
N LYS A 71 21.51 10.04 -10.44
CA LYS A 71 22.34 11.23 -10.26
C LYS A 71 23.74 10.83 -9.80
#